data_AF-A0A0G0HXI8-F1
#
_entry.id   AF-A0A0G0HXI8-F1
#
_cell.length_a   1.000
_cell.length_b   1.000
_cell.length_c   1.000
_cell.angle_alpha   90.00
_cell.angle_beta   90.00
_cell.angle_gamma   90.00
#
_symmetry.space_group_name_H-M   'P 1'
#
loop_
_entity.id
_entity.type
_entity.pdbx_description
1 polymer ?
#
loop_
_entity_poly.entity_id
_entity_poly.type
_entity_poly.pdbx_seq_one_letter_code
_entity_poly.pdbx_strand_id
1 'polypeptide(L)'
;KKDSGHSSQKQPTGVVGISVCSTTGSLPSDPISAGCPTRFEYFLKDSVPSDSKGGRADVRIDKTTNSIANDDTPAENVEVRQQSVLYDALGSLVCLDCPVPAASQSAKISYPL
;
A
#
# COMPACT_ATOMS: atom_id res chain seq x y z
N LYS A 1 39.34 30.51 6.60
CA LYS A 1 38.32 30.13 5.59
C LYS A 1 37.09 29.67 6.36
N LYS A 2 36.03 30.50 6.43
CA LYS A 2 34.74 30.06 7.00
C LYS A 2 34.11 29.20 5.92
N ASP A 3 33.98 27.92 6.20
CA ASP A 3 33.27 27.00 5.35
C ASP A 3 31.79 27.39 5.41
N SER A 4 31.27 27.89 4.29
CA SER A 4 29.88 28.30 4.15
C SER A 4 29.04 27.04 4.14
N GLY A 5 28.73 26.55 5.34
CA GLY A 5 27.99 25.32 5.58
C GLY A 5 26.84 25.19 4.60
N HIS A 6 26.92 24.12 3.80
CA HIS A 6 25.87 23.65 2.91
C HIS A 6 24.53 23.87 3.60
N SER A 7 23.63 24.66 2.99
CA SER A 7 22.35 24.97 3.59
C SER A 7 21.66 23.66 3.94
N SER A 8 21.68 23.29 5.22
CA SER A 8 20.84 22.22 5.72
C SER A 8 19.42 22.65 5.38
N GLN A 9 18.80 21.94 4.44
CA GLN A 9 17.48 22.27 3.93
C GLN A 9 16.52 22.18 5.11
N LYS A 10 16.14 23.33 5.66
CA LYS A 10 15.21 23.38 6.78
C LYS A 10 13.86 22.91 6.28
N GLN A 11 13.30 21.92 6.97
CA GLN A 11 11.96 21.44 6.71
C GLN A 11 10.98 22.63 6.73
N PRO A 12 10.16 22.81 5.67
CA PRO A 12 9.21 23.91 5.62
C PRO A 12 8.19 23.85 6.77
N THR A 13 7.72 25.02 7.20
CA THR A 13 6.66 25.10 8.20
C THR A 13 5.40 24.37 7.70
N GLY A 14 4.83 23.51 8.56
CA GLY A 14 3.63 22.74 8.22
C GLY A 14 3.91 21.43 7.47
N VAL A 15 5.17 21.08 7.21
CA VAL A 15 5.57 19.76 6.72
C VAL A 15 6.07 18.92 7.88
N VAL A 16 5.67 17.65 7.96
CA VAL A 16 6.14 16.65 8.93
C VAL A 16 6.78 15.47 8.20
N GLY A 17 7.78 14.84 8.81
CA GLY A 17 8.44 13.66 8.26
C GLY A 17 8.08 12.43 9.11
N ILE A 18 7.62 11.37 8.48
CA ILE A 18 7.12 10.17 9.15
C ILE A 18 7.49 8.92 8.35
N SER A 19 7.70 7.81 9.05
CA SER A 19 7.91 6.50 8.43
C SER A 19 6.57 5.82 8.15
N VAL A 20 6.36 5.41 6.90
CA VAL A 20 5.17 4.70 6.42
C VAL A 20 5.54 3.35 5.82
N CYS A 21 4.58 2.43 5.72
CA CYS A 21 4.79 1.17 5.02
C CYS A 21 5.12 1.40 3.54
N SER A 22 6.20 0.80 3.05
CA SER A 22 6.72 1.00 1.69
C SER A 22 5.80 0.49 0.58
N THR A 23 4.82 -0.35 0.89
CA THR A 23 3.89 -0.89 -0.10
C THR A 23 2.55 -0.14 -0.10
N THR A 24 2.04 0.24 1.07
CA THR A 24 0.70 0.82 1.20
C THR A 24 0.68 2.32 1.50
N GLY A 25 1.78 2.90 1.97
CA GLY A 25 1.80 4.26 2.52
C GLY A 25 1.03 4.40 3.83
N SER A 26 0.56 3.28 4.41
CA SER A 26 -0.11 3.26 5.72
C SER A 26 0.87 3.52 6.85
N LEU A 27 0.35 4.03 7.96
CA LEU A 27 1.11 4.05 9.20
C LEU A 27 1.39 2.60 9.64
N PRO A 28 2.62 2.30 10.08
CA PRO A 28 2.95 1.00 10.63
C PRO A 28 2.15 0.77 11.93
N SER A 29 1.72 -0.47 12.15
CA SER A 29 0.88 -0.85 13.29
C SER A 29 1.56 -0.63 14.65
N ASP A 30 2.88 -0.76 14.67
CA ASP A 30 3.72 -0.56 15.86
C ASP A 30 5.06 0.11 15.44
N PRO A 31 5.58 1.10 16.19
CA PRO A 31 6.84 1.78 15.86
C PRO A 31 8.09 0.90 15.96
N ILE A 32 8.05 -0.17 16.75
CA ILE A 32 9.14 -1.10 17.05
C ILE A 32 9.03 -2.34 16.14
N SER A 33 7.81 -2.81 15.90
CA SER A 33 7.50 -3.95 15.04
C SER A 33 6.51 -3.55 13.95
N ALA A 34 7.00 -2.79 12.96
CA ALA A 34 6.19 -2.18 11.91
C ALA A 34 5.32 -3.16 11.10
N GLY A 35 5.63 -4.47 11.11
CA GLY A 35 4.90 -5.49 10.36
C GLY A 35 5.03 -5.36 8.83
N CYS A 36 5.76 -4.36 8.37
CA CYS A 36 6.01 -4.01 6.98
C CYS A 36 7.40 -3.36 6.86
N PRO A 37 8.07 -3.47 5.70
CA PRO A 37 9.21 -2.61 5.38
C PRO A 37 8.75 -1.15 5.36
N THR A 38 9.48 -0.25 6.02
CA THR A 38 9.13 1.17 6.11
C THR A 38 9.97 2.05 5.19
N ARG A 39 9.41 3.15 4.70
CA ARG A 39 10.11 4.26 4.04
C ARG A 39 9.75 5.58 4.70
N PHE A 40 10.69 6.52 4.71
CA PHE A 40 10.47 7.85 5.26
C PHE A 40 9.85 8.77 4.21
N GLU A 41 8.76 9.43 4.55
CA GLU A 41 8.04 10.37 3.68
C GLU A 41 7.70 11.68 4.39
N TYR A 42 7.53 12.73 3.60
CA TYR A 42 7.10 14.03 4.06
C TYR A 42 5.64 14.27 3.72
N PHE A 43 4.87 14.75 4.70
CA PHE A 43 3.45 15.07 4.56
C PHE A 43 3.20 16.49 5.02
N LEU A 44 2.12 17.10 4.57
CA LEU A 44 1.57 18.26 5.26
C LEU A 44 1.01 17.78 6.61
N LYS A 45 1.16 18.60 7.65
CA LYS A 45 0.80 18.23 9.03
C LYS A 45 -0.64 17.72 9.15
N ASP A 46 -1.54 18.27 8.35
CA ASP A 46 -2.97 17.95 8.37
C ASP A 46 -3.37 16.91 7.30
N SER A 47 -2.41 16.36 6.56
CA SER A 47 -2.63 15.36 5.51
C SER A 47 -1.91 14.03 5.80
N VAL A 48 -1.51 13.82 7.06
CA VAL A 48 -0.91 12.55 7.46
C VAL A 48 -1.98 11.46 7.35
N PRO A 49 -1.69 10.32 6.70
CA PRO A 49 -2.67 9.24 6.56
C PRO A 49 -3.09 8.69 7.93
N SER A 50 -4.33 8.92 8.35
CA SER A 50 -4.88 8.38 9.61
C SER A 50 -5.62 7.05 9.41
N ASP A 51 -6.26 6.88 8.24
CA ASP A 51 -7.24 5.82 8.01
C ASP A 51 -6.86 4.89 6.84
N SER A 52 -5.67 5.03 6.28
CA SER A 52 -5.20 4.13 5.22
C SER A 52 -4.98 2.73 5.76
N LYS A 53 -6.00 1.88 5.62
CA LYS A 53 -5.94 0.48 6.05
C LYS A 53 -5.29 -0.37 4.97
N GLY A 54 -4.29 -1.14 5.36
CA GLY A 54 -3.57 -2.02 4.46
C GLY A 54 -2.44 -2.73 5.19
N GLY A 55 -1.72 -3.57 4.47
CA GLY A 55 -0.61 -4.36 4.99
C GLY A 55 -0.77 -5.82 4.64
N ARG A 56 -0.21 -6.70 5.47
CA ARG A 56 -0.34 -8.14 5.29
C ARG A 56 -1.60 -8.64 6.00
N ALA A 57 -2.49 -9.30 5.25
CA ALA A 57 -3.72 -9.86 5.78
C ALA A 57 -3.99 -11.25 5.19
N ASP A 58 -4.73 -12.07 5.94
CA ASP A 58 -5.20 -13.36 5.47
C ASP A 58 -6.37 -13.18 4.50
N VAL A 59 -6.19 -13.63 3.26
CA VAL A 59 -7.16 -13.49 2.17
C VAL A 59 -7.51 -14.87 1.63
N ARG A 60 -8.78 -15.05 1.24
CA ARG A 60 -9.27 -16.24 0.55
C ARG A 60 -8.86 -16.16 -0.92
N ILE A 61 -8.04 -17.10 -1.35
CA ILE A 61 -7.47 -17.19 -2.70
C ILE A 61 -8.01 -18.44 -3.39
N ASP A 62 -8.38 -18.32 -4.65
CA ASP A 62 -8.67 -19.44 -5.52
C ASP A 62 -7.36 -20.07 -6.02
N LYS A 63 -7.12 -21.33 -5.68
CA LYS A 63 -5.92 -22.09 -6.07
C LYS A 63 -5.73 -22.22 -7.58
N THR A 64 -6.82 -22.15 -8.35
CA THR A 64 -6.78 -22.36 -9.80
C THR A 64 -6.37 -21.10 -10.55
N THR A 65 -6.85 -19.94 -10.11
CA THR A 65 -6.57 -18.63 -10.73
C THR A 65 -5.48 -17.83 -10.02
N ASN A 66 -5.12 -18.22 -8.80
CA ASN A 66 -4.29 -17.44 -7.86
C ASN A 66 -4.84 -16.04 -7.54
N SER A 67 -6.13 -15.81 -7.81
CA SER A 67 -6.82 -14.54 -7.54
C SER A 67 -7.69 -14.62 -6.29
N ILE A 68 -8.26 -13.49 -5.85
CA ILE A 68 -9.18 -13.47 -4.72
C ILE A 68 -10.37 -14.36 -5.04
N ALA A 69 -10.69 -15.31 -4.15
CA ALA A 69 -11.84 -16.18 -4.30
C ALA A 69 -13.13 -15.36 -4.28
N ASN A 70 -14.03 -15.66 -5.21
CA ASN A 70 -15.37 -15.08 -5.29
C ASN A 70 -16.44 -16.09 -4.85
N ASP A 71 -17.70 -15.68 -4.85
CA ASP A 71 -18.82 -16.54 -4.44
C ASP A 71 -19.02 -17.76 -5.36
N ASP A 72 -18.52 -17.68 -6.60
CA ASP A 72 -18.56 -18.78 -7.58
C ASP A 72 -17.40 -19.77 -7.42
N THR A 73 -16.40 -19.46 -6.57
CA THR A 73 -15.23 -20.32 -6.36
C THR A 73 -15.63 -21.54 -5.53
N PRO A 74 -15.48 -22.78 -6.04
CA PRO A 74 -15.78 -23.98 -5.28
C PRO A 74 -14.97 -24.03 -3.98
N ALA A 75 -15.60 -24.42 -2.87
CA ALA A 75 -14.99 -24.36 -1.54
C ALA A 75 -13.69 -25.17 -1.45
N GLU A 76 -13.60 -26.28 -2.18
CA GLU A 76 -12.41 -27.12 -2.30
C GLU A 76 -11.22 -26.42 -2.98
N ASN A 77 -11.49 -25.38 -3.76
CA ASN A 77 -10.48 -24.58 -4.46
C ASN A 77 -10.05 -23.34 -3.68
N VAL A 78 -10.72 -23.01 -2.57
CA VAL A 78 -10.38 -21.87 -1.72
C VAL A 78 -9.28 -22.24 -0.73
N GLU A 79 -8.23 -21.43 -0.68
CA GLU A 79 -7.20 -21.47 0.37
C GLU A 79 -7.06 -20.11 1.06
N VAL A 80 -6.68 -20.11 2.34
CA VAL A 80 -6.37 -18.86 3.05
C VAL A 80 -4.87 -18.63 2.97
N ARG A 81 -4.47 -17.48 2.42
CA ARG A 81 -3.08 -17.08 2.29
C ARG A 81 -2.87 -15.66 2.75
N GLN A 82 -1.74 -15.42 3.37
CA GLN A 82 -1.31 -14.08 3.73
C GLN A 82 -0.88 -13.33 2.47
N GLN A 83 -1.60 -12.26 2.14
CA GLN A 83 -1.38 -11.41 0.97
C GLN A 83 -1.21 -9.95 1.37
N SER A 84 -0.69 -9.14 0.45
CA SER A 84 -0.46 -7.71 0.64
C SER A 84 -1.68 -6.95 0.13
N VAL A 85 -2.44 -6.33 1.04
CA VAL A 85 -3.73 -5.71 0.73
C VAL A 85 -3.75 -4.22 1.03
N LEU A 86 -4.63 -3.52 0.33
CA LEU A 86 -4.98 -2.13 0.56
C LEU A 86 -6.51 -2.02 0.56
N TYR A 87 -7.07 -1.24 1.47
CA TYR A 87 -8.48 -0.87 1.42
C TYR A 87 -8.60 0.52 0.78
N ASP A 88 -9.45 0.64 -0.23
CA ASP A 88 -9.75 1.94 -0.81
C ASP A 88 -10.64 2.78 0.13
N ALA A 89 -10.90 4.03 -0.27
CA ALA A 89 -11.75 4.94 0.52
C ALA A 89 -13.22 4.48 0.63
N LEU A 90 -13.66 3.53 -0.21
CA LEU A 90 -14.99 2.92 -0.18
C LEU A 90 -15.01 1.64 0.69
N GLY A 91 -13.85 1.18 1.17
CA GLY A 91 -13.69 -0.05 1.94
C GLY A 91 -13.50 -1.31 1.09
N SER A 92 -13.34 -1.19 -0.22
CA SER A 92 -13.07 -2.32 -1.10
C SER A 92 -11.65 -2.85 -0.87
N LEU A 93 -11.50 -4.16 -0.78
CA LEU A 93 -10.20 -4.82 -0.65
C LEU A 93 -9.52 -4.91 -2.02
N VAL A 94 -8.31 -4.38 -2.11
CA VAL A 94 -7.43 -4.48 -3.27
C VAL A 94 -6.23 -5.34 -2.88
N CYS A 95 -6.03 -6.46 -3.58
CA CYS A 95 -4.83 -7.28 -3.42
C CYS A 95 -3.73 -6.77 -4.35
N LEU A 96 -2.57 -6.45 -3.78
CA LEU A 96 -1.44 -5.83 -4.47
C LEU A 96 -0.45 -6.85 -5.07
N ASP A 97 -0.50 -8.09 -4.60
CA ASP A 97 0.35 -9.21 -5.03
C ASP A 97 -0.43 -10.33 -5.76
N CYS A 98 -1.73 -10.14 -6.00
CA CYS A 98 -2.55 -11.05 -6.78
C CYS A 98 -2.44 -10.76 -8.29
N PRO A 99 -2.64 -11.76 -9.17
CA PRO A 99 -2.76 -11.55 -10.61
C PRO A 99 -3.89 -10.56 -10.92
N VAL A 100 -3.64 -9.63 -11.83
CA VAL A 100 -4.68 -8.73 -12.34
C VAL A 100 -5.73 -9.58 -13.05
N PRO A 101 -7.02 -9.52 -12.66
CA PRO A 101 -8.06 -10.31 -13.29
C PRO A 101 -8.11 -10.06 -14.79
N ALA A 102 -8.36 -11.10 -15.59
CA ALA A 102 -8.45 -10.97 -17.04
C ALA A 102 -9.52 -9.93 -17.48
N ALA A 103 -10.61 -9.79 -16.70
CA ALA A 103 -11.63 -8.78 -16.91
C ALA A 103 -11.10 -7.33 -16.79
N SER A 104 -10.02 -7.11 -16.05
CA SER A 104 -9.39 -5.81 -15.82
C SER A 104 -8.33 -5.46 -16.86
N GLN A 105 -8.02 -6.34 -17.83
CA GLN A 105 -7.03 -6.09 -18.87
C GLN A 105 -7.47 -5.08 -19.96
N SER A 106 -8.64 -4.47 -19.82
CA SER A 106 -9.23 -3.63 -20.89
C SER A 106 -8.71 -2.18 -20.95
N ALA A 107 -7.78 -1.75 -20.09
CA ALA A 107 -7.30 -0.37 -20.15
C ALA A 107 -6.20 -0.19 -21.22
N LYS A 108 -6.59 0.17 -22.45
CA LYS A 108 -5.64 0.66 -23.47
C LYS A 108 -5.22 2.09 -23.12
N ILE A 109 -4.09 2.23 -22.43
CA ILE A 109 -3.51 3.55 -22.11
C ILE A 109 -2.64 4.00 -23.28
N SER A 110 -3.14 4.93 -24.10
CA SER A 110 -2.32 5.63 -25.09
C SER A 110 -1.87 6.96 -24.53
N TYR A 111 -0.57 7.12 -24.32
CA TYR A 111 0.01 8.42 -24.02
C TYR A 111 0.09 9.27 -25.31
N PRO A 112 -0.34 10.53 -25.30
CA PRO A 112 0.00 11.45 -26.36
C PRO A 112 1.52 11.68 -26.32
N LEU A 113 2.17 11.45 -27.47
CA LEU A 113 3.56 11.85 -27.72
C LEU A 113 3.64 13.35 -27.98
#